data_AF-A0A3D3UX36-F1
#
_entry.id   AF-A0A3D3UX36-F1
#
_cell.length_a   1.000
_cell.length_b   1.000
_cell.length_c   1.000
_cell.angle_alpha   90.00
_cell.angle_beta   90.00
_cell.angle_gamma   90.00
#
_symmetry.space_group_name_H-M   'P 1'
#
loop_
_entity.id
_entity.type
_entity.pdbx_description
1 polymer ?
#
loop_
_entity_poly.entity_id
_entity_poly.type
_entity_poly.pdbx_seq_one_letter_code
_entity_poly.pdbx_strand_id
1 'polypeptide(L)' 'EIIDRLHRESNITIMMVSHETSLLPEGCKRAVLLHGGDVLADGDIEDVLETGILEKAYQCRIDILKHAGRRYTINKR' A
#
# COMPACT_ATOMS: atom_id res chain seq x y z
N GLU A 1 1.47 1.76 -13.72
CA GLU A 1 1.89 2.13 -15.09
C GLU A 1 1.76 3.62 -15.41
N ILE A 2 0.56 4.21 -15.55
CA ILE A 2 0.43 5.66 -15.87
C ILE A 2 1.09 6.53 -14.79
N ILE A 3 0.79 6.25 -13.51
CA ILE A 3 1.36 7.00 -12.37
C ILE A 3 2.88 6.83 -12.29
N ASP A 4 3.39 5.61 -12.44
CA ASP A 4 4.84 5.35 -12.48
C ASP A 4 5.53 6.12 -13.61
N ARG A 5 4.92 6.13 -14.80
CA ARG A 5 5.43 6.87 -15.95
C ARG A 5 5.45 8.37 -15.66
N LEU A 6 4.36 8.92 -15.14
CA LEU A 6 4.26 10.34 -14.80
C LEU A 6 5.33 10.76 -13.78
N HIS A 7 5.52 9.97 -12.72
CA HIS A 7 6.56 10.21 -11.72
C HIS A 7 7.95 10.23 -12.35
N ARG A 8 8.27 9.22 -13.17
CA ARG A 8 9.58 9.07 -13.82
C ARG A 8 9.87 10.16 -14.85
N GLU A 9 8.88 10.55 -15.65
CA GLU A 9 9.07 11.50 -16.76
C GLU A 9 9.02 12.96 -16.29
N SER A 10 8.26 13.26 -15.24
CA SER A 10 7.98 14.64 -14.83
C SER A 10 8.82 15.09 -13.62
N ASN A 11 9.54 14.16 -12.98
CA ASN A 11 10.30 14.40 -11.75
C ASN A 11 9.47 15.06 -10.63
N ILE A 12 8.18 14.71 -10.54
CA ILE A 12 7.25 15.22 -9.52
C ILE A 12 7.01 14.17 -8.43
N THR A 13 6.75 14.61 -7.21
CA THR A 13 6.24 13.75 -6.15
C THR A 13 4.74 13.54 -6.32
N ILE A 14 4.28 12.29 -6.29
CA ILE A 14 2.86 11.94 -6.37
C ILE A 14 2.44 11.41 -4.99
N MET A 15 1.45 12.06 -4.39
CA MET A 15 0.78 11.59 -3.18
C MET A 15 -0.61 11.10 -3.55
N MET A 16 -0.95 9.90 -3.11
CA MET A 16 -2.22 9.24 -3.43
C MET A 16 -2.81 8.61 -2.18
N VAL A 17 -4.14 8.64 -2.12
CA VAL A 17 -4.92 8.01 -1.06
C VAL A 17 -5.73 6.89 -1.69
N SER A 18 -5.54 5.67 -1.20
CA SER A 18 -6.24 4.48 -1.67
C SER A 18 -6.73 3.67 -0.48
N HIS A 19 -7.86 3.00 -0.66
CA HIS A 19 -8.36 1.98 0.27
C HIS A 19 -7.86 0.57 -0.10
N GLU A 20 -7.38 0.40 -1.32
CA GLU A 20 -6.97 -0.88 -1.90
C GLU A 20 -5.46 -0.86 -2.19
N THR A 21 -4.73 -1.79 -1.59
CA THR A 21 -3.27 -1.90 -1.74
C THR A 21 -2.85 -2.31 -3.16
N SER A 22 -3.75 -2.95 -3.93
CA SER A 22 -3.50 -3.42 -5.29
C SER A 22 -3.38 -2.28 -6.32
N LEU A 23 -3.91 -1.11 -5.98
CA LEU A 23 -3.87 0.10 -6.80
C LEU A 23 -2.55 0.87 -6.65
N LEU A 24 -1.72 0.50 -5.67
CA LEU A 24 -0.44 1.16 -5.46
C LEU A 24 0.47 0.86 -6.66
N PRO A 25 1.09 1.89 -7.26
CA PRO A 25 2.04 1.71 -8.33
C PRO A 25 3.22 0.84 -7.88
N GLU A 26 3.80 0.07 -8.79
CA GLU A 26 4.95 -0.79 -8.48
C GLU A 26 6.13 0.02 -7.94
N GLY A 27 6.31 1.26 -8.44
CA GLY A 27 7.36 2.17 -7.99
C GLY A 27 7.07 2.90 -6.68
N CYS A 28 5.92 2.65 -6.03
CA CYS A 28 5.61 3.27 -4.73
C CYS A 28 6.54 2.70 -3.65
N LYS A 29 7.35 3.56 -3.03
CA LYS A 29 8.37 3.13 -2.02
C LYS A 29 8.00 3.46 -0.58
N ARG A 30 7.12 4.45 -0.35
CA ARG A 30 6.70 4.87 0.99
C ARG A 30 5.19 4.82 1.09
N ALA A 31 4.69 4.32 2.20
CA ALA A 31 3.28 4.36 2.52
C ALA A 31 3.05 4.95 3.92
N VAL A 32 1.90 5.58 4.09
CA VAL A 32 1.40 6.00 5.40
C VAL A 32 0.04 5.34 5.57
N LEU A 33 -0.09 4.48 6.57
CA LEU A 33 -1.31 3.76 6.87
C LEU A 33 -2.02 4.45 8.03
N LEU A 34 -3.29 4.80 7.79
CA LEU A 34 -4.14 5.46 8.77
C LEU A 34 -5.19 4.49 9.29
N HIS A 35 -5.45 4.53 10.60
CA HIS A 35 -6.54 3.80 11.23
C HIS A 35 -7.12 4.62 12.38
N GLY A 36 -8.45 4.79 12.42
CA GLY A 36 -9.12 5.49 13.52
C GLY A 36 -8.79 6.99 13.67
N GLY A 37 -8.20 7.61 12.64
CA GLY A 37 -7.73 9.01 12.70
C GLY A 37 -6.25 9.15 13.06
N ASP A 38 -5.58 8.06 13.41
CA ASP A 38 -4.16 8.03 13.78
C ASP A 38 -3.29 7.39 12.68
N VAL A 39 -2.01 7.76 12.67
CA VAL A 39 -0.98 7.08 11.86
C VAL A 39 -0.64 5.75 12.53
N LEU A 40 -1.03 4.65 11.88
CA LEU A 40 -0.73 3.31 12.33
C LEU A 40 0.68 2.87 11.92
N ALA A 41 1.12 3.27 10.73
CA ALA A 41 2.47 3.01 10.22
C ALA A 41 2.87 4.06 9.17
N ASP A 42 4.17 4.39 9.11
CA ASP A 42 4.77 5.30 8.13
C ASP A 42 6.20 4.83 7.84
N GLY A 43 6.50 4.52 6.59
CA GLY A 43 7.80 3.98 6.22
C GLY A 43 7.84 3.32 4.83
N ASP A 44 8.81 2.43 4.64
CA ASP A 44 8.91 1.65 3.41
C ASP A 44 7.62 0.86 3.17
N ILE A 45 7.20 0.76 1.92
CA ILE A 45 5.96 0.08 1.54
C ILE A 45 5.95 -1.39 1.97
N GLU A 46 7.11 -2.07 1.99
CA GLU A 46 7.19 -3.46 2.40
C GLU A 46 7.00 -3.63 3.91
N ASP A 47 7.46 -2.65 4.70
CA ASP A 47 7.27 -2.64 6.15
C ASP A 47 5.82 -2.27 6.50
N VAL A 48 5.26 -1.25 5.83
CA VAL A 48 3.91 -0.73 6.11
C VAL A 48 2.81 -1.69 5.68
N LEU A 49 3.02 -2.43 4.58
CA LEU A 49 2.06 -3.41 4.09
C LEU A 49 2.33 -4.82 4.60
N GLU A 50 2.99 -4.97 5.76
CA GLU A 50 3.17 -6.25 6.43
C GLU A 50 1.84 -6.78 6.99
N THR A 51 1.65 -8.10 6.99
CA THR A 51 0.40 -8.76 7.37
C THR A 51 -0.11 -8.31 8.73
N GLY A 52 0.71 -8.35 9.78
CA GLY A 52 0.31 -7.96 11.13
C GLY A 52 -0.12 -6.50 11.25
N ILE A 53 0.46 -5.60 10.46
CA ILE A 53 0.02 -4.19 10.39
C ILE A 53 -1.32 -4.06 9.67
N LEU A 54 -1.49 -4.75 8.53
CA LEU A 54 -2.74 -4.72 7.78
C LEU A 54 -3.90 -5.36 8.54
N GLU A 55 -3.66 -6.44 9.29
CA GLU A 55 -4.68 -7.05 10.16
C GLU A 55 -5.15 -6.08 11.25
N LYS A 56 -4.24 -5.27 11.82
CA LYS A 56 -4.62 -4.19 12.75
C LYS A 56 -5.42 -3.08 12.05
N ALA A 57 -5.06 -2.72 10.82
CA ALA A 57 -5.76 -1.67 10.08
C ALA A 57 -7.17 -2.09 9.63
N TYR A 58 -7.31 -3.31 9.10
CA TYR A 58 -8.56 -3.84 8.54
C TYR A 58 -9.39 -4.65 9.55
N GLN A 59 -8.87 -4.90 10.75
CA GLN A 59 -9.57 -5.62 11.84
C GLN A 59 -10.09 -7.00 11.41
N CYS A 60 -9.34 -7.70 10.56
CA CYS A 60 -9.63 -9.06 10.11
C CYS A 60 -8.34 -9.77 9.73
N ARG A 61 -8.39 -11.10 9.53
CA ARG A 61 -7.22 -11.86 9.07
C ARG A 61 -6.94 -11.58 7.60
N ILE A 62 -5.68 -11.32 7.28
CA ILE A 62 -5.26 -10.91 5.94
C ILE A 62 -4.21 -11.87 5.41
N ASP A 63 -4.39 -12.27 4.15
CA ASP A 63 -3.34 -12.81 3.32
C ASP A 63 -2.87 -11.78 2.29
N ILE A 64 -1.58 -11.82 2.00
CA ILE A 64 -0.97 -10.96 0.99
C ILE A 64 -0.49 -11.85 -0.15
N LEU A 65 -1.03 -11.62 -1.33
CA LEU A 65 -0.58 -12.26 -2.57
C LEU A 65 0.17 -11.25 -3.42
N LYS A 66 1.39 -11.60 -3.85
CA LYS A 66 2.11 -10.84 -4.88
C LYS A 66 1.92 -11.51 -6.24
N HIS A 67 1.40 -10.77 -7.21
CA HIS A 67 1.24 -11.24 -8.58
C HIS A 67 1.51 -10.12 -9.58
N ALA A 68 2.42 -10.36 -10.54
CA ALA A 68 2.82 -9.40 -11.57
C ALA A 68 3.19 -8.00 -11.02
N GLY A 69 4.02 -7.97 -9.97
CA GLY A 69 4.47 -6.72 -9.32
C GLY A 69 3.42 -6.02 -8.45
N ARG A 70 2.19 -6.56 -8.36
CA ARG A 70 1.10 -6.00 -7.54
C ARG A 70 0.85 -6.82 -6.28
N ARG A 71 0.38 -6.14 -5.23
CA ARG A 71 0.04 -6.73 -3.93
C ARG A 71 -1.48 -6.78 -3.76
N TYR A 72 -2.03 -7.96 -3.50
CA TYR A 72 -3.45 -8.17 -3.25
C TYR A 72 -3.65 -8.59 -1.81
N THR A 73 -4.52 -7.88 -1.10
CA THR A 73 -4.95 -8.22 0.26
C THR A 73 -6.22 -9.04 0.21
N ILE A 74 -6.20 -10.24 0.78
CA ILE A 74 -7.31 -11.19 0.76
C ILE A 74 -7.76 -11.42 2.20
N ASN A 75 -9.05 -11.24 2.46
CA ASN A 75 -9.62 -11.55 3.77
C ASN A 75 -9.73 -13.07 3.95
N LYS A 76 -9.02 -13.61 4.95
CA LYS A 76 -9.14 -14.98 5.40
C LYS A 76 -10.32 -15.10 6.36
N ARG A 77 -11.52 -15.30 5.80
CA ARG A 77 -12.68 -15.73 6.60
C ARG A 77 -12.41 -17.06 7.30
#